data_AF-A0A344TK55-F1
#
_entry.id   AF-A0A344TK55-F1
#
_cell.length_a   1.000
_cell.length_b   1.000
_cell.length_c   1.000
_cell.angle_alpha   90.00
_cell.angle_beta   90.00
_cell.angle_gamma   90.00
#
_symmetry.space_group_name_H-M   'P 1'
#
loop_
_entity.id
_entity.type
_entity.pdbx_description
1 polymer ?
#
loop_
_entity_poly.entity_id
_entity_poly.type
_entity_poly.pdbx_seq_one_letter_code
_entity_poly.pdbx_strand_id
1 'polypeptide(L)'
;MKINKIHEVTFNTDETIISATVSNREELVLLMSSAGVIRYKINEKNEQYLFSVKSDLYSDGGFDITAQSTIYTLGTIVVVVNDYKRHGYIHYPEKYHVLHLWREDYYADISCYPIALFKNETGVPHIIYGVAWNHVQIMNLDTRQILTAAKSLIEENAEEKHIEFYKAFSVDDEEPWPRPYDYFFGKLHVSPDKRKFLSAGWAWGSCDAYTVYDIEHFINSNRIADVKIGAWNHENRAVCWIDGETVAIAYNPFTEEDENSTADSPCEIHFYKIDGDNAVLEKQIPIIGLDISDLKIYYNKNLNSIIALSGKIGIAIIELDGQIIFQDTNLKVDEYFIETSLFIQKSDKTILVYEINE
;
A
#
# COMPACT_ATOMS: atom_id res chain seq x y z
N MET A 1 -2.35 -27.48 -7.25
CA MET A 1 -2.66 -26.04 -7.29
C MET A 1 -3.25 -25.65 -8.64
N LYS A 2 -4.43 -25.01 -8.64
CA LYS A 2 -5.09 -24.47 -9.84
C LYS A 2 -5.72 -23.12 -9.52
N ILE A 3 -5.65 -22.19 -10.48
CA ILE A 3 -6.36 -20.92 -10.41
C ILE A 3 -7.60 -21.02 -11.30
N ASN A 4 -8.78 -20.96 -10.70
CA ASN A 4 -10.06 -21.13 -11.39
C ASN A 4 -10.76 -19.80 -11.51
N LYS A 5 -11.26 -19.48 -12.70
CA LYS A 5 -12.23 -18.39 -12.87
C LYS A 5 -13.54 -18.80 -12.19
N ILE A 6 -13.96 -18.05 -11.18
CA ILE A 6 -15.20 -18.31 -10.43
C ILE A 6 -16.34 -17.39 -10.85
N HIS A 7 -16.02 -16.18 -11.30
CA HIS A 7 -17.00 -15.22 -11.79
C HIS A 7 -16.51 -14.49 -13.04
N GLU A 8 -17.46 -14.16 -13.90
CA GLU A 8 -17.30 -13.26 -15.04
C GLU A 8 -18.50 -12.32 -15.04
N VAL A 9 -18.24 -11.05 -14.79
CA VAL A 9 -19.27 -10.01 -14.69
C VAL A 9 -19.04 -9.03 -15.83
N THR A 10 -20.01 -8.93 -16.73
CA THR A 10 -19.99 -7.98 -17.85
C THR A 10 -21.10 -6.94 -17.69
N PHE A 11 -20.72 -5.67 -17.69
CA PHE A 11 -21.61 -4.55 -17.47
C PHE A 11 -22.20 -4.05 -18.80
N ASN A 12 -23.52 -4.03 -18.90
CA ASN A 12 -24.23 -3.51 -20.07
C ASN A 12 -24.48 -2.01 -19.94
N THR A 13 -23.39 -1.24 -20.00
CA THR A 13 -23.39 0.22 -19.90
C THR A 13 -22.48 0.83 -20.98
N ASP A 14 -22.67 2.11 -21.29
CA ASP A 14 -21.77 2.88 -22.15
C ASP A 14 -20.50 3.31 -21.40
N GLU A 15 -20.49 3.19 -20.08
CA GLU A 15 -19.38 3.52 -19.21
C GLU A 15 -18.27 2.45 -19.25
N THR A 16 -17.06 2.84 -18.87
CA THR A 16 -15.93 1.92 -18.68
C THR A 16 -15.51 1.85 -17.22
N ILE A 17 -14.92 0.74 -16.82
CA ILE A 17 -14.42 0.52 -15.47
C ILE A 17 -13.02 1.13 -15.37
N ILE A 18 -12.89 2.19 -14.57
CA ILE A 18 -11.61 2.86 -14.29
C ILE A 18 -10.80 2.04 -13.29
N SER A 19 -11.42 1.69 -12.16
CA SER A 19 -10.79 0.93 -11.08
C SER A 19 -11.80 -0.04 -10.46
N ALA A 20 -11.31 -1.14 -9.92
CA ALA A 20 -12.13 -2.20 -9.34
C ALA A 20 -11.41 -2.83 -8.15
N THR A 21 -12.19 -3.26 -7.16
CA THR A 21 -11.71 -4.02 -6.02
C THR A 21 -12.76 -5.01 -5.54
N VAL A 22 -12.32 -6.01 -4.79
CA VAL A 22 -13.19 -6.98 -4.13
C VAL A 22 -13.36 -6.52 -2.68
N SER A 23 -14.60 -6.23 -2.26
CA SER A 23 -14.87 -5.91 -0.85
C SER A 23 -15.13 -7.18 -0.02
N ASN A 24 -15.71 -8.20 -0.65
CA ASN A 24 -15.84 -9.56 -0.12
C ASN A 24 -16.07 -10.54 -1.28
N ARG A 25 -16.15 -11.84 -1.01
CA ARG A 25 -16.23 -12.89 -2.04
C ARG A 25 -17.40 -12.75 -3.02
N GLU A 26 -18.46 -12.03 -2.65
CA GLU A 26 -19.66 -11.85 -3.48
C GLU A 26 -19.90 -10.41 -3.91
N GLU A 27 -18.95 -9.50 -3.65
CA GLU A 27 -19.14 -8.07 -3.86
C GLU A 27 -17.92 -7.39 -4.46
N LEU A 28 -18.17 -6.62 -5.52
CA LEU A 28 -17.20 -5.73 -6.15
C LEU A 28 -17.53 -4.28 -5.82
N VAL A 29 -16.50 -3.44 -5.75
CA VAL A 29 -16.64 -1.99 -5.76
C VAL A 29 -15.88 -1.43 -6.95
N LEU A 30 -16.53 -0.56 -7.72
CA LEU A 30 -16.07 -0.11 -9.02
C LEU A 30 -16.11 1.42 -9.08
N LEU A 31 -15.09 2.00 -9.69
CA LEU A 31 -15.08 3.39 -10.14
C LEU A 31 -15.31 3.39 -11.65
N MET A 32 -16.39 4.03 -12.08
CA MET A 32 -16.81 4.09 -13.48
C MET A 32 -16.33 5.39 -14.15
N SER A 33 -16.22 5.40 -15.48
CA SER A 33 -15.79 6.57 -16.26
C SER A 33 -16.73 7.77 -16.16
N SER A 34 -17.96 7.56 -15.71
CA SER A 34 -18.91 8.60 -15.31
C SER A 34 -18.53 9.33 -14.02
N ALA A 35 -17.42 8.93 -13.38
CA ALA A 35 -17.03 9.30 -12.01
C ALA A 35 -17.99 8.78 -10.93
N GLY A 36 -18.89 7.83 -11.27
CA GLY A 36 -19.72 7.12 -10.30
C GLY A 36 -18.95 6.01 -9.62
N VAL A 37 -19.12 5.87 -8.30
CA VAL A 37 -18.66 4.73 -7.52
C VAL A 37 -19.85 3.84 -7.21
N ILE A 38 -19.76 2.58 -7.62
CA ILE A 38 -20.84 1.61 -7.47
C ILE A 38 -20.36 0.39 -6.69
N ARG A 39 -21.30 -0.25 -6.00
CA ARG A 39 -21.16 -1.56 -5.38
C ARG A 39 -21.97 -2.55 -6.20
N TYR A 40 -21.35 -3.67 -6.58
CA TYR A 40 -21.99 -4.72 -7.36
C TYR A 40 -21.99 -6.03 -6.59
N LYS A 41 -23.18 -6.56 -6.34
CA LYS A 41 -23.34 -7.89 -5.75
C LYS A 41 -23.39 -8.94 -6.85
N ILE A 42 -22.38 -9.80 -6.89
CA ILE A 42 -22.12 -10.74 -8.00
C ILE A 42 -23.29 -11.71 -8.21
N ASN A 43 -23.76 -12.34 -7.14
CA ASN A 43 -24.81 -13.36 -7.20
C ASN A 43 -26.20 -12.76 -7.44
N GLU A 44 -26.49 -11.62 -6.81
CA GLU A 44 -27.77 -10.91 -6.96
C GLU A 44 -27.87 -10.17 -8.31
N LYS A 45 -26.72 -9.96 -8.99
CA LYS A 45 -26.58 -9.12 -10.18
C LYS A 45 -27.18 -7.73 -9.95
N ASN A 46 -26.93 -7.19 -8.77
CA ASN A 46 -27.54 -5.96 -8.30
C ASN A 46 -26.48 -4.86 -8.18
N GLU A 47 -26.74 -3.74 -8.82
CA GLU A 47 -25.91 -2.53 -8.79
C GLU A 47 -26.49 -1.53 -7.78
N GLN A 48 -25.65 -1.08 -6.87
CA GLN A 48 -25.95 -0.01 -5.94
C GLN A 48 -24.99 1.15 -6.18
N TYR A 49 -25.52 2.29 -6.61
CA TYR A 49 -24.77 3.53 -6.62
C TYR A 49 -24.42 3.97 -5.19
N LEU A 50 -23.15 4.31 -4.94
CA LEU A 50 -22.68 4.75 -3.64
C LEU A 50 -22.55 6.28 -3.60
N PHE A 51 -21.73 6.85 -4.50
CA PHE A 51 -21.46 8.28 -4.59
C PHE A 51 -20.72 8.63 -5.90
N SER A 52 -20.45 9.92 -6.15
CA SER A 52 -19.60 10.35 -7.26
C SER A 52 -18.35 11.07 -6.75
N VAL A 53 -17.22 10.84 -7.42
CA VAL A 53 -15.95 11.55 -7.17
C VAL A 53 -15.87 12.90 -7.88
N LYS A 54 -16.81 13.19 -8.79
CA LYS A 54 -16.84 14.47 -9.51
C LYS A 54 -17.28 15.60 -8.57
N SER A 55 -16.53 16.69 -8.56
CA SER A 55 -16.89 17.90 -7.81
C SER A 55 -16.37 19.14 -8.51
N ASP A 56 -17.26 20.09 -8.78
CA ASP A 56 -16.92 21.39 -9.38
C ASP A 56 -16.47 22.43 -8.33
N LEU A 57 -16.29 21.99 -7.07
CA LEU A 57 -15.97 22.87 -5.94
C LEU A 57 -14.48 23.21 -5.81
N TYR A 58 -13.60 22.50 -6.52
CA TYR A 58 -12.15 22.63 -6.32
C TYR A 58 -11.48 23.36 -7.48
N SER A 59 -10.74 24.42 -7.16
CA SER A 59 -10.06 25.26 -8.15
C SER A 59 -8.86 24.57 -8.83
N ASP A 60 -8.36 23.48 -8.26
CA ASP A 60 -7.26 22.66 -8.80
C ASP A 60 -7.76 21.50 -9.69
N GLY A 61 -9.06 21.49 -10.03
CA GLY A 61 -9.66 20.49 -10.90
C GLY A 61 -10.22 19.27 -10.17
N GLY A 62 -9.95 19.11 -8.88
CA GLY A 62 -10.53 18.03 -8.08
C GLY A 62 -9.99 16.65 -8.45
N PHE A 63 -10.84 15.63 -8.32
CA PHE A 63 -10.48 14.25 -8.64
C PHE A 63 -10.41 14.03 -10.14
N ASP A 64 -9.27 13.53 -10.61
CA ASP A 64 -9.00 13.27 -12.02
C ASP A 64 -9.42 11.84 -12.37
N ILE A 65 -10.53 11.68 -13.10
CA ILE A 65 -11.05 10.36 -13.48
C ILE A 65 -10.15 9.61 -14.48
N THR A 66 -9.21 10.32 -15.13
CA THR A 66 -8.28 9.74 -16.10
C THR A 66 -6.97 9.29 -15.44
N ALA A 67 -6.70 9.75 -14.22
CA ALA A 67 -5.54 9.34 -13.46
C ALA A 67 -5.71 7.94 -12.87
N GLN A 68 -4.58 7.25 -12.67
CA GLN A 68 -4.56 5.99 -11.95
C GLN A 68 -5.21 6.18 -10.57
N SER A 69 -6.11 5.26 -10.22
CA SER A 69 -6.94 5.36 -9.03
C SER A 69 -7.10 4.00 -8.36
N THR A 70 -7.01 3.98 -7.04
CA THR A 70 -7.16 2.78 -6.23
C THR A 70 -8.40 2.87 -5.35
N ILE A 71 -9.09 1.74 -5.18
CA ILE A 71 -10.23 1.59 -4.29
C ILE A 71 -9.83 0.69 -3.11
N TYR A 72 -9.98 1.22 -1.91
CA TYR A 72 -9.80 0.49 -0.65
C TYR A 72 -11.15 0.24 -0.01
N THR A 73 -11.31 -0.90 0.64
CA THR A 73 -12.55 -1.26 1.33
C THR A 73 -12.27 -1.80 2.73
N LEU A 74 -13.21 -1.52 3.65
CA LEU A 74 -13.22 -2.09 4.99
C LEU A 74 -14.68 -2.31 5.40
N GLY A 75 -15.20 -3.50 5.11
CA GLY A 75 -16.63 -3.78 5.24
C GLY A 75 -17.44 -2.87 4.32
N THR A 76 -18.34 -2.05 4.90
CA THR A 76 -19.18 -1.13 4.12
C THR A 76 -18.48 0.16 3.70
N ILE A 77 -17.31 0.46 4.29
CA ILE A 77 -16.52 1.65 4.02
C ILE A 77 -15.80 1.49 2.68
N VAL A 78 -15.90 2.52 1.85
CA VAL A 78 -15.22 2.60 0.55
C VAL A 78 -14.39 3.86 0.51
N VAL A 79 -13.11 3.73 0.13
CA VAL A 79 -12.21 4.85 -0.11
C VAL A 79 -11.71 4.79 -1.53
N VAL A 80 -11.78 5.90 -2.25
CA VAL A 80 -11.26 6.01 -3.63
C VAL A 80 -10.29 7.17 -3.66
N VAL A 81 -9.08 6.96 -4.18
CA VAL A 81 -8.06 8.00 -4.31
C VAL A 81 -7.46 7.98 -5.71
N ASN A 82 -6.99 9.13 -6.17
CA ASN A 82 -6.03 9.18 -7.26
C ASN A 82 -4.64 8.88 -6.71
N ASP A 83 -3.97 7.86 -7.25
CA ASP A 83 -2.71 7.35 -6.70
C ASP A 83 -1.61 8.41 -6.74
N TYR A 84 -1.53 9.19 -7.83
CA TYR A 84 -0.49 10.21 -8.03
C TYR A 84 -1.11 11.60 -8.27
N LYS A 85 -2.11 11.94 -7.45
CA LYS A 85 -2.71 13.29 -7.37
C LYS A 85 -3.07 13.63 -5.92
N ARG A 86 -3.95 14.61 -5.72
CA ARG A 86 -4.24 15.22 -4.41
C ARG A 86 -5.57 14.79 -3.80
N HIS A 87 -6.48 14.18 -4.56
CA HIS A 87 -7.86 14.01 -4.14
C HIS A 87 -8.21 12.54 -3.87
N GLY A 88 -9.05 12.37 -2.86
CA GLY A 88 -9.69 11.11 -2.53
C GLY A 88 -11.03 11.32 -1.84
N TYR A 89 -11.80 10.26 -1.68
CA TYR A 89 -13.10 10.30 -1.04
C TYR A 89 -13.35 9.06 -0.19
N ILE A 90 -14.04 9.24 0.93
CA ILE A 90 -14.50 8.16 1.80
C ILE A 90 -16.03 8.17 1.82
N HIS A 91 -16.62 7.02 1.57
CA HIS A 91 -18.04 6.74 1.77
C HIS A 91 -18.22 5.76 2.92
N TYR A 92 -19.01 6.15 3.93
CA TYR A 92 -19.35 5.28 5.05
C TYR A 92 -20.86 5.37 5.31
N PRO A 93 -21.71 4.57 4.64
CA PRO A 93 -23.14 4.81 4.50
C PRO A 93 -23.91 4.91 5.83
N GLU A 94 -23.42 4.26 6.88
CA GLU A 94 -24.04 4.29 8.21
C GLU A 94 -23.73 5.56 9.01
N LYS A 95 -22.71 6.33 8.60
CA LYS A 95 -22.23 7.53 9.30
C LYS A 95 -22.34 8.77 8.44
N TYR A 96 -21.93 8.68 7.17
CA TYR A 96 -21.93 9.80 6.25
C TYR A 96 -21.82 9.42 4.78
N HIS A 97 -22.42 10.27 3.95
CA HIS A 97 -22.48 10.04 2.51
C HIS A 97 -21.10 10.15 1.85
N VAL A 98 -20.40 11.27 1.95
CA VAL A 98 -19.06 11.44 1.37
C VAL A 98 -18.23 12.36 2.27
N LEU A 99 -16.97 11.98 2.51
CA LEU A 99 -15.94 12.83 3.08
C LEU A 99 -14.82 12.97 2.04
N HIS A 100 -14.38 14.20 1.79
CA HIS A 100 -13.26 14.48 0.88
C HIS A 100 -11.93 14.36 1.62
N LEU A 101 -10.98 13.68 1.00
CA LEU A 101 -9.58 13.62 1.39
C LEU A 101 -8.77 14.50 0.43
N TRP A 102 -7.86 15.29 1.00
CA TRP A 102 -6.97 16.15 0.25
C TRP A 102 -5.57 16.11 0.83
N ARG A 103 -4.56 16.09 -0.03
CA ARG A 103 -3.17 16.29 0.33
C ARG A 103 -2.54 17.44 -0.44
N GLU A 104 -1.48 18.00 0.12
CA GLU A 104 -0.65 19.01 -0.53
C GLU A 104 -0.10 18.52 -1.89
N ASP A 105 0.34 19.44 -2.73
CA ASP A 105 0.78 19.16 -4.11
C ASP A 105 2.28 18.82 -4.22
N TYR A 106 3.08 19.08 -3.19
CA TYR A 106 4.52 18.84 -3.23
C TYR A 106 4.82 17.36 -3.51
N TYR A 107 5.36 17.08 -4.71
CA TYR A 107 5.62 15.73 -5.24
C TYR A 107 4.42 14.78 -5.24
N ALA A 108 3.19 15.32 -5.28
CA ALA A 108 1.98 14.50 -5.32
C ALA A 108 1.82 13.72 -6.64
N ASP A 109 2.56 14.09 -7.68
CA ASP A 109 2.59 13.44 -9.01
C ASP A 109 3.57 12.26 -9.11
N ILE A 110 4.49 12.13 -8.15
CA ILE A 110 5.45 11.02 -8.09
C ILE A 110 5.30 10.16 -6.83
N SER A 111 4.80 10.71 -5.73
CA SER A 111 4.51 9.94 -4.51
C SER A 111 3.10 9.36 -4.54
N CYS A 112 2.99 8.04 -4.34
CA CYS A 112 1.69 7.38 -4.22
C CYS A 112 0.91 7.96 -3.02
N TYR A 113 -0.41 8.13 -3.16
CA TYR A 113 -1.28 8.63 -2.10
C TYR A 113 -1.32 7.59 -0.96
N PRO A 114 -0.72 7.89 0.21
CA PRO A 114 -0.64 6.92 1.30
C PRO A 114 -2.05 6.69 1.85
N ILE A 115 -2.55 5.46 1.76
CA ILE A 115 -3.85 5.05 2.30
C ILE A 115 -3.73 3.66 2.92
N ALA A 116 -4.26 3.51 4.13
CA ALA A 116 -4.46 2.23 4.78
C ALA A 116 -5.75 2.25 5.61
N LEU A 117 -6.44 1.11 5.67
CA LEU A 117 -7.64 0.91 6.48
C LEU A 117 -7.40 -0.20 7.49
N PHE A 118 -7.88 -0.02 8.72
CA PHE A 118 -7.84 -1.06 9.73
C PHE A 118 -8.97 -0.90 10.75
N LYS A 119 -9.21 -1.96 11.53
CA LYS A 119 -10.01 -1.88 12.75
C LYS A 119 -9.06 -2.04 13.93
N ASN A 120 -9.25 -1.24 14.97
CA ASN A 120 -8.54 -1.43 16.23
C ASN A 120 -9.06 -2.67 16.97
N GLU A 121 -8.52 -2.95 18.16
CA GLU A 121 -8.90 -4.10 18.99
C GLU A 121 -10.39 -4.11 19.38
N THR A 122 -11.05 -2.95 19.43
CA THR A 122 -12.49 -2.83 19.74
C THR A 122 -13.38 -2.85 18.48
N GLY A 123 -12.81 -3.07 17.30
CA GLY A 123 -13.53 -3.15 16.04
C GLY A 123 -13.85 -1.79 15.39
N VAL A 124 -13.38 -0.69 15.96
CA VAL A 124 -13.62 0.66 15.44
C VAL A 124 -12.77 0.89 14.19
N PRO A 125 -13.39 1.31 13.07
CA PRO A 125 -12.68 1.53 11.82
C PRO A 125 -11.85 2.82 11.84
N HIS A 126 -10.63 2.72 11.31
CA HIS A 126 -9.68 3.81 11.18
C HIS A 126 -9.13 3.87 9.76
N ILE A 127 -8.71 5.06 9.35
CA ILE A 127 -7.94 5.30 8.14
C ILE A 127 -6.60 5.96 8.50
N ILE A 128 -5.53 5.51 7.85
CA ILE A 128 -4.26 6.23 7.75
C ILE A 128 -4.23 6.87 6.36
N TYR A 129 -4.02 8.18 6.27
CA TYR A 129 -4.01 8.89 5.00
C TYR A 129 -2.96 10.01 4.95
N GLY A 130 -2.35 10.22 3.79
CA GLY A 130 -1.43 11.34 3.58
C GLY A 130 -2.14 12.69 3.52
N VAL A 131 -1.55 13.71 4.15
CA VAL A 131 -1.95 15.13 4.04
C VAL A 131 -0.84 15.99 3.41
N ALA A 132 0.41 15.54 3.50
CA ALA A 132 1.56 16.06 2.76
C ALA A 132 2.53 14.91 2.46
N TRP A 133 3.59 15.16 1.72
CA TRP A 133 4.58 14.15 1.32
C TRP A 133 5.21 13.41 2.52
N ASN A 134 5.50 14.14 3.61
CA ASN A 134 6.09 13.61 4.85
C ASN A 134 5.11 13.54 6.02
N HIS A 135 3.81 13.56 5.73
CA HIS A 135 2.80 13.68 6.77
C HIS A 135 1.61 12.79 6.50
N VAL A 136 1.43 11.78 7.35
CA VAL A 136 0.22 10.95 7.41
C VAL A 136 -0.56 11.23 8.70
N GLN A 137 -1.87 11.04 8.62
CA GLN A 137 -2.81 11.23 9.71
C GLN A 137 -3.62 9.95 9.94
N ILE A 138 -3.93 9.64 11.19
CA ILE A 138 -4.83 8.55 11.59
C ILE A 138 -6.14 9.16 12.07
N MET A 139 -7.24 8.79 11.42
CA MET A 139 -8.57 9.26 11.76
C MET A 139 -9.47 8.09 12.17
N ASN A 140 -10.17 8.27 13.29
CA ASN A 140 -11.28 7.41 13.69
C ASN A 140 -12.46 7.70 12.77
N LEU A 141 -12.93 6.70 12.01
CA LEU A 141 -13.98 6.89 11.01
C LEU A 141 -15.39 6.97 11.61
N ASP A 142 -15.60 6.48 12.83
CA ASP A 142 -16.89 6.62 13.52
C ASP A 142 -17.14 8.05 13.99
N THR A 143 -16.08 8.72 14.50
CA THR A 143 -16.18 10.06 15.10
C THR A 143 -15.64 11.16 14.20
N ARG A 144 -14.89 10.81 13.15
CA ARG A 144 -14.05 11.69 12.32
C ARG A 144 -12.98 12.45 13.10
N GLN A 145 -12.66 11.99 14.30
CA GLN A 145 -11.58 12.58 15.07
C GLN A 145 -10.25 12.18 14.44
N ILE A 146 -9.46 13.19 14.06
CA ILE A 146 -8.08 13.01 13.65
C ILE A 146 -7.25 12.82 14.93
N LEU A 147 -6.82 11.59 15.18
CA LEU A 147 -6.15 11.20 16.42
C LEU A 147 -4.72 11.73 16.49
N THR A 148 -4.11 11.98 15.33
CA THR A 148 -2.73 12.46 15.19
C THR A 148 -2.67 13.94 14.79
N ALA A 149 -3.74 14.72 15.01
CA ALA A 149 -3.81 16.12 14.59
C ALA A 149 -2.72 17.00 15.22
N ALA A 150 -2.25 16.62 16.41
CA ALA A 150 -1.20 17.33 17.13
C ALA A 150 0.22 16.81 16.84
N LYS A 151 0.37 15.77 15.99
CA LYS A 151 1.64 15.08 15.73
C LYS A 151 2.72 16.07 15.24
N SER A 152 3.87 16.05 15.90
CA SER A 152 5.08 16.72 15.45
C SER A 152 5.73 15.90 14.33
N LEU A 153 6.11 16.56 13.24
CA LEU A 153 6.95 15.98 12.18
C LEU A 153 8.41 15.95 12.61
N ILE A 154 8.70 15.47 13.81
CA ILE A 154 10.05 15.40 14.38
C ILE A 154 10.20 14.02 15.01
N GLU A 155 11.31 13.36 14.68
CA GLU A 155 11.65 12.03 15.20
C GLU A 155 11.88 12.06 16.71
N GLU A 156 11.71 10.90 17.36
CA GLU A 156 12.21 10.69 18.71
C GLU A 156 13.74 10.81 18.75
N ASN A 157 14.24 11.41 19.83
CA ASN A 157 15.65 11.68 20.08
C ASN A 157 16.32 12.60 19.05
N ALA A 158 15.54 13.39 18.29
CA ALA A 158 16.07 14.28 17.27
C ALA A 158 16.95 15.38 17.89
N GLU A 159 16.57 15.91 19.06
CA GLU A 159 17.35 16.91 19.81
C GLU A 159 18.74 16.38 20.19
N GLU A 160 18.78 15.17 20.77
CA GLU A 160 20.01 14.50 21.18
C GLU A 160 20.93 14.25 19.98
N LYS A 161 20.37 13.72 18.87
CA LYS A 161 21.11 13.51 17.62
C LYS A 161 21.69 14.81 17.07
N HIS A 162 20.92 15.91 17.10
CA HIS A 162 21.37 17.22 16.65
C HIS A 162 22.53 17.74 17.51
N ILE A 163 22.41 17.68 18.84
CA ILE A 163 23.47 18.10 19.77
C ILE A 163 24.74 17.26 19.58
N GLU A 164 24.60 15.95 19.38
CA GLU A 164 25.74 15.05 19.16
C GLU A 164 26.45 15.32 17.83
N PHE A 165 25.70 15.57 16.75
CA PHE A 165 26.26 15.96 15.47
C PHE A 165 27.16 17.21 15.61
N TYR A 166 26.63 18.31 16.18
CA TYR A 166 27.38 19.56 16.31
C TYR A 166 28.50 19.55 17.37
N LYS A 167 28.65 18.49 18.16
CA LYS A 167 29.89 18.28 18.95
C LYS A 167 31.08 17.90 18.07
N ALA A 168 30.83 17.26 16.93
CA ALA A 168 31.85 16.72 16.02
C ALA A 168 32.14 17.63 14.82
N PHE A 169 31.28 18.60 14.53
CA PHE A 169 31.39 19.49 13.35
C PHE A 169 31.45 20.97 13.75
N SER A 170 32.10 21.80 12.93
CA SER A 170 32.22 23.25 13.18
C SER A 170 30.90 23.99 12.98
N VAL A 171 30.73 25.10 13.69
CA VAL A 171 29.54 25.98 13.73
C VAL A 171 29.14 26.54 12.36
N ASP A 172 30.04 26.50 11.38
CA ASP A 172 29.81 27.04 10.03
C ASP A 172 28.78 26.23 9.19
N ASP A 173 28.37 25.04 9.66
CA ASP A 173 27.39 24.15 9.01
C ASP A 173 26.08 24.02 9.83
N GLU A 174 25.69 25.04 10.63
CA GLU A 174 24.44 25.03 11.39
C GLU A 174 23.21 24.97 10.46
N GLU A 175 22.59 23.80 10.40
CA GLU A 175 21.32 23.58 9.74
C GLU A 175 20.16 23.97 10.66
N PRO A 176 19.03 24.41 10.10
CA PRO A 176 17.88 24.84 10.86
C PRO A 176 17.37 23.73 11.80
N TRP A 177 17.08 24.11 13.05
CA TRP A 177 16.51 23.26 14.07
C TRP A 177 15.10 23.74 14.47
N PRO A 178 14.09 22.85 14.58
CA PRO A 178 14.13 21.42 14.25
C PRO A 178 14.04 21.15 12.74
N ARG A 179 14.62 20.04 12.30
CA ARG A 179 14.42 19.54 10.93
C ARG A 179 13.08 18.80 10.86
N PRO A 180 12.25 19.08 9.85
CA PRO A 180 11.03 18.31 9.64
C PRO A 180 11.40 16.87 9.25
N TYR A 181 10.47 15.94 9.48
CA TYR A 181 10.64 14.54 9.18
C TYR A 181 10.88 14.36 7.69
N ASP A 182 12.00 13.74 7.36
CA ASP A 182 12.55 13.79 6.01
C ASP A 182 12.31 12.48 5.27
N TYR A 183 11.04 12.20 5.01
CA TYR A 183 10.58 10.91 4.52
C TYR A 183 9.36 11.06 3.63
N PHE A 184 9.37 10.46 2.45
CA PHE A 184 8.22 10.44 1.55
C PHE A 184 7.39 9.20 1.83
N PHE A 185 6.22 9.37 2.46
CA PHE A 185 5.30 8.27 2.65
C PHE A 185 4.82 7.74 1.29
N GLY A 186 4.90 6.42 1.12
CA GLY A 186 4.45 5.74 -0.09
C GLY A 186 3.23 4.86 0.18
N LYS A 187 3.16 3.72 -0.51
CA LYS A 187 2.07 2.76 -0.30
C LYS A 187 2.11 2.22 1.13
N LEU A 188 0.97 2.22 1.80
CA LEU A 188 0.87 1.78 3.19
C LEU A 188 0.35 0.33 3.28
N HIS A 189 0.96 -0.45 4.16
CA HIS A 189 0.56 -1.83 4.43
C HIS A 189 0.36 -2.02 5.94
N VAL A 190 -0.86 -2.36 6.36
CA VAL A 190 -1.13 -2.69 7.76
C VAL A 190 -0.73 -4.14 8.02
N SER A 191 0.02 -4.37 9.09
CA SER A 191 0.38 -5.70 9.59
C SER A 191 -0.87 -6.58 9.83
N PRO A 192 -0.77 -7.92 9.75
CA PRO A 192 -1.91 -8.81 9.95
C PRO A 192 -2.57 -8.69 11.33
N ASP A 193 -1.81 -8.38 12.39
CA ASP A 193 -2.31 -8.17 13.75
C ASP A 193 -2.84 -6.75 14.00
N LYS A 194 -2.72 -5.86 12.99
CA LYS A 194 -3.20 -4.46 13.00
C LYS A 194 -2.50 -3.59 14.04
N ARG A 195 -1.29 -3.96 14.47
CA ARG A 195 -0.50 -3.18 15.45
C ARG A 195 0.50 -2.23 14.81
N LYS A 196 1.00 -2.59 13.63
CA LYS A 196 1.97 -1.80 12.88
C LYS A 196 1.47 -1.44 11.49
N PHE A 197 1.98 -0.36 10.92
CA PHE A 197 1.91 -0.10 9.49
C PHE A 197 3.30 0.09 8.91
N LEU A 198 3.49 -0.43 7.71
CA LEU A 198 4.68 -0.25 6.88
C LEU A 198 4.36 0.83 5.84
N SER A 199 5.32 1.72 5.60
CA SER A 199 5.37 2.59 4.43
C SER A 199 6.44 2.07 3.45
N ALA A 200 6.00 1.73 2.24
CA ALA A 200 6.86 1.50 1.09
C ALA A 200 7.20 2.86 0.43
N GLY A 201 7.89 3.71 1.20
CA GLY A 201 8.22 5.09 0.84
C GLY A 201 9.62 5.24 0.28
N TRP A 202 10.07 6.49 0.18
CA TRP A 202 11.40 6.85 -0.30
C TRP A 202 12.00 8.02 0.49
N ALA A 203 13.31 8.21 0.38
CA ALA A 203 14.02 9.37 0.92
C ALA A 203 14.78 10.09 -0.21
N TRP A 204 15.37 11.26 0.10
CA TRP A 204 16.07 12.07 -0.90
C TRP A 204 17.14 11.29 -1.67
N GLY A 205 17.34 11.72 -2.91
CA GLY A 205 18.16 10.98 -3.88
C GLY A 205 17.39 9.88 -4.61
N SER A 206 16.07 9.81 -4.40
CA SER A 206 15.21 8.75 -4.91
C SER A 206 15.76 7.39 -4.47
N CYS A 207 15.75 7.13 -3.17
CA CYS A 207 16.09 5.81 -2.66
C CYS A 207 14.84 5.18 -2.04
N ASP A 208 14.57 3.92 -2.34
CA ASP A 208 13.53 3.18 -1.61
C ASP A 208 13.92 3.17 -0.13
N ALA A 209 13.03 3.58 0.75
CA ALA A 209 13.29 3.70 2.18
C ALA A 209 12.08 3.13 2.94
N TYR A 210 12.16 1.85 3.33
CA TYR A 210 11.00 1.16 3.90
C TYR A 210 11.02 1.27 5.40
N THR A 211 9.89 1.70 5.96
CA THR A 211 9.82 2.13 7.35
C THR A 211 8.55 1.63 8.01
N VAL A 212 8.68 1.07 9.20
CA VAL A 212 7.58 0.54 10.00
C VAL A 212 7.31 1.46 11.19
N TYR A 213 6.03 1.58 11.53
CA TYR A 213 5.55 2.39 12.65
C TYR A 213 4.58 1.55 13.48
N ASP A 214 4.71 1.62 14.81
CA ASP A 214 3.70 1.12 15.73
C ASP A 214 2.51 2.08 15.75
N ILE A 215 1.29 1.58 15.50
CA ILE A 215 0.08 2.40 15.36
C ILE A 215 -0.28 3.07 16.67
N GLU A 216 -0.20 2.35 17.80
CA GLU A 216 -0.60 2.90 19.10
C GLU A 216 0.37 4.00 19.54
N HIS A 217 1.67 3.75 19.41
CA HIS A 217 2.68 4.76 19.64
C HIS A 217 2.51 5.94 18.68
N PHE A 218 2.26 5.69 17.39
CA PHE A 218 2.04 6.74 16.41
C PHE A 218 0.80 7.59 16.74
N ILE A 219 -0.25 7.03 17.34
CA ILE A 219 -1.41 7.82 17.80
C ILE A 219 -1.07 8.64 19.05
N ASN A 220 -0.41 8.04 20.04
CA ASN A 220 -0.33 8.59 21.38
C ASN A 220 0.93 9.43 21.67
N SER A 221 2.03 9.20 20.93
CA SER A 221 3.24 10.02 21.03
C SER A 221 3.07 11.31 20.23
N ASN A 222 3.73 12.40 20.64
CA ASN A 222 3.82 13.59 19.78
C ASN A 222 4.94 13.46 18.74
N ARG A 223 5.91 12.57 18.95
CA ARG A 223 7.06 12.39 18.07
C ARG A 223 6.85 11.19 17.14
N ILE A 224 7.72 11.08 16.16
CA ILE A 224 7.77 9.94 15.24
C ILE A 224 8.82 8.95 15.75
N ALA A 225 8.38 7.76 16.14
CA ALA A 225 9.26 6.61 16.33
C ALA A 225 9.08 5.70 15.13
N ASP A 226 10.14 5.56 14.35
CA ASP A 226 10.16 4.80 13.12
C ASP A 226 11.20 3.68 13.18
N VAL A 227 10.88 2.54 12.58
CA VAL A 227 11.81 1.42 12.44
C VAL A 227 12.20 1.32 10.98
N LYS A 228 13.40 1.80 10.66
CA LYS A 228 13.97 1.78 9.32
C LYS A 228 14.38 0.35 8.99
N ILE A 229 13.79 -0.22 7.93
CA ILE A 229 14.14 -1.58 7.48
C ILE A 229 15.42 -1.54 6.66
N GLY A 230 15.49 -0.62 5.70
CA GLY A 230 16.63 -0.48 4.81
C GLY A 230 16.41 0.64 3.82
N ALA A 231 17.50 1.00 3.14
CA ALA A 231 17.51 1.94 2.04
C ALA A 231 18.23 1.31 0.86
N TRP A 232 17.67 1.49 -0.34
CA TRP A 232 18.14 0.85 -1.58
C TRP A 232 17.96 1.80 -2.77
N ASN A 233 18.47 1.45 -3.94
CA ASN A 233 18.23 2.22 -5.17
C ASN A 233 16.72 2.34 -5.47
N HIS A 234 16.27 3.37 -6.21
CA HIS A 234 14.83 3.46 -6.50
C HIS A 234 14.36 2.34 -7.44
N GLU A 235 13.65 1.35 -6.91
CA GLU A 235 13.04 0.29 -7.73
C GLU A 235 11.54 0.13 -7.45
N ASN A 236 10.98 0.81 -6.44
CA ASN A 236 9.61 0.59 -5.98
C ASN A 236 9.37 -0.90 -5.66
N ARG A 237 10.30 -1.50 -4.92
CA ARG A 237 10.33 -2.94 -4.62
C ARG A 237 9.00 -3.50 -4.12
N ALA A 238 8.75 -4.73 -4.53
CA ALA A 238 7.63 -5.49 -4.02
C ALA A 238 7.82 -5.73 -2.51
N VAL A 239 6.77 -5.50 -1.72
CA VAL A 239 6.82 -5.72 -0.27
C VAL A 239 5.49 -6.23 0.27
N CYS A 240 5.54 -7.11 1.27
CA CYS A 240 4.36 -7.54 2.02
C CYS A 240 4.71 -7.96 3.45
N TRP A 241 3.71 -7.98 4.32
CA TRP A 241 3.82 -8.60 5.63
C TRP A 241 3.68 -10.12 5.52
N ILE A 242 4.54 -10.85 6.22
CA ILE A 242 4.42 -12.30 6.44
C ILE A 242 3.59 -12.57 7.70
N ASP A 243 3.83 -11.79 8.75
CA ASP A 243 3.10 -11.82 10.01
C ASP A 243 3.11 -10.43 10.67
N GLY A 244 2.81 -10.31 11.98
CA GLY A 244 2.77 -9.02 12.70
C GLY A 244 4.14 -8.38 12.96
N GLU A 245 5.23 -9.08 12.68
CA GLU A 245 6.60 -8.67 12.97
C GLU A 245 7.55 -8.87 11.80
N THR A 246 7.18 -9.62 10.77
CA THR A 246 8.07 -9.97 9.66
C THR A 246 7.57 -9.39 8.35
N VAL A 247 8.46 -8.69 7.64
CA VAL A 247 8.23 -8.10 6.31
C VAL A 247 9.11 -8.81 5.29
N ALA A 248 8.54 -9.17 4.14
CA ALA A 248 9.26 -9.69 2.99
C ALA A 248 9.41 -8.62 1.91
N ILE A 249 10.64 -8.40 1.43
CA ILE A 249 11.00 -7.37 0.44
C ILE A 249 11.71 -8.04 -0.74
N ALA A 250 11.28 -7.75 -1.96
CA ALA A 250 12.00 -8.16 -3.16
C ALA A 250 13.31 -7.38 -3.28
N TYR A 251 14.38 -8.07 -3.63
CA TYR A 251 15.73 -7.53 -3.65
C TYR A 251 16.46 -7.99 -4.92
N ASN A 252 17.25 -7.09 -5.51
CA ASN A 252 18.05 -7.40 -6.67
C ASN A 252 19.53 -7.12 -6.34
N PRO A 253 20.32 -8.17 -6.04
CA PRO A 253 21.74 -7.99 -5.70
C PRO A 253 22.53 -7.23 -6.77
N PHE A 254 22.16 -7.42 -8.05
CA PHE A 254 22.85 -6.75 -9.15
C PHE A 254 22.55 -5.26 -9.20
N THR A 255 21.30 -4.84 -9.03
CA THR A 255 20.97 -3.40 -9.00
C THR A 255 21.56 -2.72 -7.78
N GLU A 256 21.67 -3.43 -6.65
CA GLU A 256 22.28 -2.90 -5.44
C GLU A 256 23.81 -2.95 -5.45
N GLU A 257 24.42 -3.38 -6.56
CA GLU A 257 25.86 -3.45 -6.76
C GLU A 257 26.57 -4.32 -5.70
N ASP A 258 25.89 -5.39 -5.24
CA ASP A 258 26.44 -6.29 -4.23
C ASP A 258 27.73 -6.95 -4.71
N GLU A 259 28.67 -7.15 -3.78
CA GLU A 259 29.95 -7.77 -4.07
C GLU A 259 29.74 -9.19 -4.63
N ASN A 260 30.29 -9.45 -5.82
CA ASN A 260 30.16 -10.70 -6.57
C ASN A 260 28.80 -10.94 -7.27
N SER A 261 27.89 -9.97 -7.26
CA SER A 261 26.67 -10.04 -8.08
C SER A 261 26.97 -9.79 -9.56
N THR A 262 26.21 -10.42 -10.44
CA THR A 262 26.22 -10.15 -11.89
C THR A 262 24.79 -9.99 -12.39
N ALA A 263 24.61 -9.56 -13.64
CA ALA A 263 23.28 -9.43 -14.25
C ALA A 263 22.49 -10.77 -14.29
N ASP A 264 23.18 -11.90 -14.14
CA ASP A 264 22.59 -13.24 -14.08
C ASP A 264 22.36 -13.75 -12.64
N SER A 265 22.76 -12.98 -11.62
CA SER A 265 22.46 -13.29 -10.23
C SER A 265 20.95 -13.35 -10.03
N PRO A 266 20.43 -14.35 -9.30
CA PRO A 266 19.01 -14.42 -9.02
C PRO A 266 18.59 -13.23 -8.16
N CYS A 267 17.39 -12.73 -8.40
CA CYS A 267 16.73 -11.84 -7.45
C CYS A 267 16.42 -12.61 -6.16
N GLU A 268 16.26 -11.90 -5.05
CA GLU A 268 16.08 -12.46 -3.73
C GLU A 268 14.83 -11.90 -3.05
N ILE A 269 14.29 -12.65 -2.09
CA ILE A 269 13.33 -12.11 -1.12
C ILE A 269 14.02 -12.05 0.24
N HIS A 270 14.13 -10.86 0.79
CA HIS A 270 14.68 -10.60 2.11
C HIS A 270 13.55 -10.56 3.14
N PHE A 271 13.74 -11.25 4.26
CA PHE A 271 12.83 -11.27 5.39
C PHE A 271 13.42 -10.47 6.54
N TYR A 272 12.77 -9.36 6.88
CA TYR A 272 13.16 -8.51 7.99
C TYR A 272 12.18 -8.68 9.13
N LYS A 273 12.69 -9.04 10.31
CA LYS A 273 11.92 -9.06 11.54
C LYS A 273 12.10 -7.75 12.30
N ILE A 274 10.98 -7.18 12.73
CA ILE A 274 10.91 -6.00 13.57
C ILE A 274 11.09 -6.44 15.02
N ASP A 275 12.21 -6.06 15.63
CA ASP A 275 12.58 -6.37 17.02
C ASP A 275 12.83 -5.07 17.80
N GLY A 276 11.83 -4.65 18.56
CA GLY A 276 11.81 -3.34 19.22
C GLY A 276 11.94 -2.21 18.20
N ASP A 277 12.98 -1.40 18.37
CA ASP A 277 13.26 -0.22 17.54
C ASP A 277 14.16 -0.55 16.32
N ASN A 278 14.40 -1.83 16.04
CA ASN A 278 15.29 -2.26 14.96
C ASN A 278 14.59 -3.23 14.00
N ALA A 279 15.05 -3.25 12.76
CA ALA A 279 14.74 -4.30 11.81
C ALA A 279 15.98 -5.19 11.60
N VAL A 280 15.81 -6.49 11.73
CA VAL A 280 16.88 -7.48 11.58
C VAL A 280 16.59 -8.35 10.37
N LEU A 281 17.55 -8.44 9.44
CA LEU A 281 17.48 -9.39 8.33
C LEU A 281 17.61 -10.82 8.89
N GLU A 282 16.51 -11.58 8.88
CA GLU A 282 16.48 -12.96 9.38
C GLU A 282 16.87 -13.97 8.32
N LYS A 283 16.46 -13.74 7.07
CA LYS A 283 16.63 -14.70 5.98
C LYS A 283 16.65 -13.98 4.63
N GLN A 284 17.44 -14.53 3.72
CA GLN A 284 17.43 -14.20 2.30
C GLN A 284 17.14 -15.49 1.52
N ILE A 285 16.25 -15.43 0.54
CA ILE A 285 15.97 -16.57 -0.35
C ILE A 285 16.19 -16.17 -1.81
N PRO A 286 17.04 -16.89 -2.56
CA PRO A 286 17.19 -16.66 -3.99
C PRO A 286 15.98 -17.22 -4.74
N ILE A 287 15.46 -16.45 -5.69
CA ILE A 287 14.35 -16.84 -6.57
C ILE A 287 14.92 -17.18 -7.95
N ILE A 288 15.04 -18.47 -8.23
CA ILE A 288 15.64 -18.95 -9.48
C ILE A 288 14.60 -18.93 -10.61
N GLY A 289 14.95 -18.33 -11.74
CA GLY A 289 14.14 -18.36 -12.95
C GLY A 289 12.96 -17.38 -12.97
N LEU A 290 12.89 -16.46 -12.00
CA LEU A 290 11.89 -15.40 -11.96
C LEU A 290 12.54 -14.07 -11.58
N ASP A 291 12.37 -13.08 -12.44
CA ASP A 291 12.74 -11.69 -12.15
C ASP A 291 11.62 -11.06 -11.30
N ILE A 292 11.96 -10.70 -10.06
CA ILE A 292 11.00 -10.14 -9.09
C ILE A 292 11.16 -8.63 -8.86
N SER A 293 11.95 -7.94 -9.68
CA SER A 293 12.30 -6.53 -9.49
C SER A 293 11.11 -5.58 -9.68
N ASP A 294 10.13 -5.96 -10.51
CA ASP A 294 8.93 -5.16 -10.83
C ASP A 294 7.64 -5.99 -10.70
N LEU A 295 7.39 -6.48 -9.48
CA LEU A 295 6.23 -7.29 -9.15
C LEU A 295 5.41 -6.69 -8.01
N LYS A 296 4.17 -7.15 -7.88
CA LYS A 296 3.45 -7.10 -6.62
C LYS A 296 3.59 -8.45 -5.93
N ILE A 297 3.86 -8.44 -4.62
CA ILE A 297 3.90 -9.64 -3.80
C ILE A 297 2.89 -9.58 -2.66
N TYR A 298 2.34 -10.74 -2.31
CA TYR A 298 1.38 -10.91 -1.23
C TYR A 298 1.65 -12.21 -0.50
N TYR A 299 1.56 -12.20 0.82
CA TYR A 299 1.62 -13.44 1.58
C TYR A 299 0.23 -14.06 1.72
N ASN A 300 0.09 -15.31 1.28
CA ASN A 300 -1.11 -16.10 1.51
C ASN A 300 -0.86 -17.06 2.69
N LYS A 301 -1.47 -16.75 3.84
CA LYS A 301 -1.33 -17.53 5.07
C LYS A 301 -1.84 -18.98 4.93
N ASN A 302 -2.88 -19.22 4.14
CA ASN A 302 -3.46 -20.56 3.99
C ASN A 302 -2.51 -21.47 3.22
N LEU A 303 -1.87 -20.94 2.18
CA LEU A 303 -0.88 -21.65 1.38
C LEU A 303 0.53 -21.61 1.99
N ASN A 304 0.74 -20.81 3.04
CA ASN A 304 2.06 -20.51 3.60
C ASN A 304 3.08 -20.14 2.50
N SER A 305 2.67 -19.30 1.55
CA SER A 305 3.40 -19.01 0.32
C SER A 305 3.24 -17.54 -0.10
N ILE A 306 4.21 -17.03 -0.85
CA ILE A 306 4.17 -15.72 -1.49
C ILE A 306 3.51 -15.85 -2.86
N ILE A 307 2.49 -15.04 -3.10
CA ILE A 307 1.86 -14.83 -4.40
C ILE A 307 2.57 -13.66 -5.05
N ALA A 308 3.21 -13.89 -6.19
CA ALA A 308 3.89 -12.87 -6.97
C ALA A 308 3.17 -12.68 -8.31
N LEU A 309 2.90 -11.43 -8.69
CA LEU A 309 2.18 -11.13 -9.94
C LEU A 309 2.70 -9.87 -10.64
N SER A 310 2.69 -9.92 -11.98
CA SER A 310 2.85 -8.75 -12.85
C SER A 310 2.37 -9.02 -14.26
N GLY A 311 2.24 -7.96 -15.06
CA GLY A 311 1.98 -8.07 -16.49
C GLY A 311 3.03 -8.92 -17.23
N LYS A 312 4.30 -8.89 -16.79
CA LYS A 312 5.41 -9.65 -17.40
C LYS A 312 5.31 -11.14 -17.07
N ILE A 313 5.21 -11.51 -15.79
CA ILE A 313 5.32 -12.91 -15.36
C ILE A 313 3.98 -13.65 -15.29
N GLY A 314 2.85 -12.94 -15.32
CA GLY A 314 1.55 -13.52 -14.97
C GLY A 314 1.44 -13.71 -13.46
N ILE A 315 1.23 -14.94 -13.01
CA ILE A 315 1.16 -15.30 -11.59
C ILE A 315 2.22 -16.37 -11.29
N ALA A 316 2.92 -16.21 -10.18
CA ALA A 316 3.78 -17.23 -9.59
C ALA A 316 3.47 -17.42 -8.10
N ILE A 317 3.68 -18.62 -7.60
CA ILE A 317 3.49 -18.98 -6.19
C ILE A 317 4.79 -19.58 -5.70
N ILE A 318 5.34 -18.93 -4.68
CA ILE A 318 6.70 -19.11 -4.21
C ILE A 318 6.63 -19.54 -2.76
N GLU A 319 7.18 -20.70 -2.43
CA GLU A 319 7.34 -21.15 -1.05
C GLU A 319 8.35 -20.27 -0.31
N LEU A 320 8.30 -20.27 1.02
CA LEU A 320 9.19 -19.45 1.86
C LEU A 320 10.67 -19.88 1.82
N ASP A 321 11.02 -20.93 1.08
CA ASP A 321 12.39 -21.34 0.77
C ASP A 321 12.86 -20.90 -0.63
N GLY A 322 11.99 -20.27 -1.42
CA GLY A 322 12.28 -19.78 -2.77
C GLY A 322 11.80 -20.71 -3.90
N GLN A 323 11.26 -21.89 -3.58
CA GLN A 323 10.76 -22.81 -4.60
C GLN A 323 9.48 -22.27 -5.27
N ILE A 324 9.48 -22.18 -6.61
CA ILE A 324 8.28 -21.87 -7.38
C ILE A 324 7.44 -23.14 -7.54
N ILE A 325 6.31 -23.22 -6.83
CA ILE A 325 5.41 -24.40 -6.84
C ILE A 325 4.30 -24.30 -7.89
N PHE A 326 4.04 -23.11 -8.40
CA PHE A 326 3.09 -22.87 -9.48
C PHE A 326 3.48 -21.61 -10.26
N GLN A 327 3.30 -21.65 -11.57
CA GLN A 327 3.43 -20.49 -12.44
C GLN A 327 2.44 -20.58 -13.60
N ASP A 328 1.70 -19.49 -13.83
CA ASP A 328 0.88 -19.30 -15.03
C ASP A 328 1.25 -17.97 -15.68
N THR A 329 2.00 -18.04 -16.77
CA THR A 329 2.47 -16.87 -17.50
C THR A 329 1.41 -16.26 -18.42
N ASN A 330 0.31 -16.98 -18.69
CA ASN A 330 -0.76 -16.53 -19.58
C ASN A 330 -1.85 -15.78 -18.80
N LEU A 331 -2.08 -16.14 -17.54
CA LEU A 331 -3.04 -15.46 -16.68
C LEU A 331 -2.49 -14.12 -16.18
N LYS A 332 -3.01 -13.03 -16.73
CA LYS A 332 -2.68 -11.66 -16.31
C LYS A 332 -3.81 -11.12 -15.44
N VAL A 333 -3.49 -10.80 -14.19
CA VAL A 333 -4.41 -10.25 -13.20
C VAL A 333 -3.89 -8.90 -12.73
N ASP A 334 -4.80 -8.01 -12.32
CA ASP A 334 -4.43 -6.67 -11.87
C ASP A 334 -4.05 -6.64 -10.39
N GLU A 335 -4.74 -7.46 -9.59
CA GLU A 335 -4.63 -7.41 -8.13
C GLU A 335 -4.99 -8.74 -7.45
N TYR A 336 -4.38 -8.99 -6.30
CA TYR A 336 -4.70 -10.10 -5.39
C TYR A 336 -5.12 -9.56 -4.01
N PHE A 337 -6.23 -10.08 -3.48
CA PHE A 337 -6.80 -9.65 -2.22
C PHE A 337 -6.59 -10.70 -1.14
N ILE A 338 -5.68 -10.42 -0.20
CA ILE A 338 -5.27 -11.34 0.88
C ILE A 338 -6.49 -11.84 1.68
N GLU A 339 -7.36 -10.92 2.10
CA GLU A 339 -8.49 -11.22 3.00
C GLU A 339 -9.52 -12.18 2.37
N THR A 340 -9.68 -12.15 1.04
CA THR A 340 -10.62 -13.02 0.32
C THR A 340 -9.94 -14.16 -0.42
N SER A 341 -8.61 -14.12 -0.55
CA SER A 341 -7.81 -15.00 -1.42
C SER A 341 -8.29 -15.03 -2.87
N LEU A 342 -8.67 -13.86 -3.40
CA LEU A 342 -9.20 -13.71 -4.76
C LEU A 342 -8.27 -12.86 -5.62
N PHE A 343 -8.23 -13.16 -6.91
CA PHE A 343 -7.64 -12.30 -7.93
C PHE A 343 -8.72 -11.62 -8.73
N ILE A 344 -8.43 -10.42 -9.25
CA ILE A 344 -9.26 -9.79 -10.28
C ILE A 344 -8.47 -9.51 -11.54
N GLN A 345 -9.16 -9.60 -12.66
CA GLN A 345 -8.74 -9.04 -13.94
C GLN A 345 -9.86 -8.14 -14.45
N LYS A 346 -9.50 -6.92 -14.82
CA LYS A 346 -10.39 -5.87 -15.30
C LYS A 346 -10.13 -5.60 -16.78
N SER A 347 -11.21 -5.48 -17.54
CA SER A 347 -11.23 -4.83 -18.85
C SER A 347 -12.17 -3.62 -18.79
N ASP A 348 -12.40 -2.98 -19.93
CA ASP A 348 -13.28 -1.80 -20.02
C ASP A 348 -14.68 -2.05 -19.45
N LYS A 349 -15.24 -3.26 -19.61
CA LYS A 349 -16.62 -3.57 -19.21
C LYS A 349 -16.78 -4.93 -18.53
N THR A 350 -15.69 -5.65 -18.28
CA THR A 350 -15.74 -6.98 -17.69
C THR A 350 -14.79 -7.07 -16.51
N ILE A 351 -15.26 -7.69 -15.43
CA ILE A 351 -14.43 -8.15 -14.32
C ILE A 351 -14.44 -9.67 -14.31
N LEU A 352 -13.27 -10.28 -14.34
CA LEU A 352 -13.05 -11.70 -14.10
C LEU A 352 -12.52 -11.86 -12.68
N VAL A 353 -13.12 -12.76 -11.90
CA VAL A 353 -12.70 -13.08 -10.54
C VAL A 353 -12.18 -14.50 -10.52
N TYR A 354 -10.99 -14.69 -9.97
CA TYR A 354 -10.35 -15.99 -9.86
C TYR A 354 -10.08 -16.35 -8.41
N GLU A 355 -10.11 -17.64 -8.13
CA GLU A 355 -9.74 -18.21 -6.84
C GLU A 355 -8.63 -19.24 -7.02
N ILE A 356 -7.72 -19.26 -6.06
CA ILE A 356 -6.74 -20.32 -5.90
C ILE A 356 -7.31 -21.51 -5.15
N ASN A 357 -7.18 -22.70 -5.73
CA ASN A 357 -7.53 -23.97 -5.11
C ASN A 357 -6.29 -24.86 -5.02
N GLU A 358 -6.13 -25.57 -3.90
CA GLU A 358 -5.07 -26.56 -3.70
C GLU A 358 -5.16 -27.73 -4.69
#